data_AF-A0A831P3G7-F1
#
_entry.id   AF-A0A831P3G7-F1
#
_cell.length_a   1.000
_cell.length_b   1.000
_cell.length_c   1.000
_cell.angle_alpha   90.00
_cell.angle_beta   90.00
_cell.angle_gamma   90.00
#
_symmetry.space_group_name_H-M   'P 1'
#
loop_
_entity.id
_entity.type
_entity.pdbx_description
1 polymer ?
#
loop_
_entity_poly.entity_id
_entity_poly.type
_entity_poly.pdbx_seq_one_letter_code
_entity_poly.pdbx_strand_id
1 'polypeptide(L)'
;MRRYWGVCSISLFLLLLLLGGARNAMALTGGPDRYGYTYSDSEEPGAAPFSWIDISKTGTICELGNYDMSGDIHIGFKFKFYGREYDTVRFSSSGFITFKKTSLSGSAGGEPIPTEGGLADNMIAAFWDNLATGT
;
A
#
# COMPACT_ATOMS: atom_id res chain seq x y z
N MET A 1 20.55 35.98 -47.99
CA MET A 1 19.38 35.09 -47.89
C MET A 1 19.41 34.39 -46.54
N ARG A 2 18.49 34.79 -45.65
CA ARG A 2 18.36 34.30 -44.26
C ARG A 2 17.67 32.93 -44.26
N ARG A 3 18.22 31.95 -43.53
CA ARG A 3 17.52 30.72 -43.16
C ARG A 3 17.46 30.62 -41.65
N TYR A 4 16.30 30.96 -41.09
CA TYR A 4 15.95 30.72 -39.69
C TYR A 4 15.45 29.28 -39.56
N TRP A 5 16.32 28.39 -39.10
CA TRP A 5 15.96 27.05 -38.63
C TRP A 5 16.45 26.98 -37.18
N GLY A 6 15.54 27.03 -36.20
CA GLY A 6 15.97 26.88 -34.80
C GLY A 6 15.01 27.32 -33.72
N VAL A 7 13.95 28.08 -34.02
CA VAL A 7 13.11 28.66 -32.95
C VAL A 7 11.76 27.94 -32.78
N CYS A 8 11.32 27.13 -33.75
CA CYS A 8 9.99 26.51 -33.70
C CYS A 8 9.92 25.21 -32.88
N SER A 9 11.04 24.56 -32.56
CA SER A 9 11.03 23.25 -31.88
C SER A 9 11.21 23.31 -30.36
N ILE A 10 11.67 24.44 -29.80
CA ILE A 10 11.92 24.57 -28.35
C ILE A 10 10.66 25.06 -27.62
N SER A 11 9.84 25.91 -28.27
CA SER A 11 8.60 26.43 -27.66
C SER A 11 7.50 25.37 -27.51
N LEU A 12 7.50 24.32 -28.34
CA LEU A 12 6.54 23.22 -28.22
C LEU A 12 6.91 22.23 -27.10
N PHE A 13 8.21 22.12 -26.79
CA PHE A 13 8.71 21.23 -25.74
C PHE A 13 8.52 21.81 -24.33
N LEU A 14 8.63 23.13 -24.16
CA LEU A 14 8.32 23.78 -22.88
C LEU A 14 6.82 23.81 -22.57
N LEU A 15 5.95 23.83 -23.57
CA LEU A 15 4.50 23.79 -23.38
C LEU A 15 4.00 22.40 -22.94
N LEU A 16 4.67 21.32 -23.36
CA LEU A 16 4.38 19.95 -22.92
C LEU A 16 4.83 19.66 -21.49
N LEU A 17 5.87 20.34 -20.98
CA LEU A 17 6.29 20.26 -19.58
C LEU A 17 5.33 20.97 -18.62
N LEU A 18 4.57 21.96 -19.10
CA LEU A 18 3.54 22.67 -18.32
C LEU A 18 2.16 21.97 -18.34
N LEU A 19 1.97 20.97 -19.21
CA LEU A 19 0.77 20.11 -19.28
C LEU A 19 0.97 18.74 -18.63
N GLY A 20 2.14 18.48 -18.06
CA GLY A 20 2.37 17.38 -17.12
C GLY A 20 1.65 17.67 -15.82
N GLY A 21 0.32 17.71 -15.85
CA GLY A 21 -0.50 17.78 -14.66
C GLY A 21 0.00 16.72 -13.69
N ALA A 22 0.34 17.14 -12.47
CA ALA A 22 0.63 16.23 -11.39
C ALA A 22 -0.46 15.16 -11.42
N ARG A 23 -0.06 13.90 -11.64
CA ARG A 23 -0.99 12.81 -11.45
C ARG A 23 -1.28 12.83 -9.96
N ASN A 24 -2.48 13.28 -9.59
CA ASN A 24 -2.94 13.19 -8.22
C ASN A 24 -2.75 11.73 -7.79
N ALA A 25 -1.86 11.49 -6.83
CA ALA A 25 -1.93 10.26 -6.07
C ALA A 25 -3.24 10.33 -5.31
N MET A 26 -4.25 9.56 -5.73
CA MET A 26 -5.54 9.58 -5.04
C MET A 26 -5.43 8.73 -3.78
N ALA A 27 -5.40 9.38 -2.61
CA ALA A 27 -5.82 8.80 -1.33
C ALA A 27 -6.51 9.85 -0.41
N LEU A 28 -7.33 10.73 -0.99
CA LEU A 28 -7.87 11.96 -0.39
C LEU A 28 -8.97 11.80 0.71
N THR A 29 -9.02 10.71 1.47
CA THR A 29 -10.16 10.26 2.32
C THR A 29 -11.31 9.53 1.59
N GLY A 30 -12.09 8.73 2.32
CA GLY A 30 -13.31 8.07 1.81
C GLY A 30 -14.09 7.27 2.86
N GLY A 31 -15.23 6.71 2.45
CA GLY A 31 -16.24 6.10 3.34
C GLY A 31 -17.35 7.08 3.76
N PRO A 32 -18.20 6.72 4.76
CA PRO A 32 -18.22 5.44 5.44
C PRO A 32 -18.66 4.31 4.50
N ASP A 33 -18.05 3.15 4.65
CA ASP A 33 -18.53 1.94 4.00
C ASP A 33 -19.85 1.42 4.65
N ARG A 34 -20.35 0.27 4.20
CA ARG A 34 -21.57 -0.36 4.75
C ARG A 34 -21.47 -0.76 6.23
N TYR A 35 -20.27 -0.72 6.81
CA TYR A 35 -19.98 -1.05 8.20
C TYR A 35 -19.59 0.19 9.03
N GLY A 36 -19.59 1.38 8.44
CA GLY A 36 -19.30 2.65 9.11
C GLY A 36 -17.82 3.04 9.13
N TYR A 37 -16.93 2.34 8.42
CA TYR A 37 -15.50 2.65 8.39
C TYR A 37 -15.16 3.70 7.33
N THR A 38 -14.31 4.66 7.69
CA THR A 38 -13.73 5.68 6.80
C THR A 38 -12.22 5.48 6.68
N TYR A 39 -11.63 5.95 5.59
CA TYR A 39 -10.17 6.04 5.43
C TYR A 39 -9.74 7.49 5.19
N SER A 40 -8.48 7.78 5.49
CA SER A 40 -7.78 9.04 5.27
C SER A 40 -6.32 8.72 5.01
N ASP A 41 -5.68 9.40 4.07
CA ASP A 41 -4.22 9.35 4.01
C ASP A 41 -3.59 10.13 5.17
N SER A 42 -2.27 9.99 5.34
CA SER A 42 -1.50 10.61 6.41
C SER A 42 -1.20 12.10 6.20
N GLU A 43 -1.38 12.60 4.98
CA GLU A 43 -1.18 14.00 4.61
C GLU A 43 -2.46 14.84 4.79
N GLU A 44 -3.62 14.19 4.95
CA GLU A 44 -4.89 14.87 5.17
C GLU A 44 -4.97 15.57 6.55
N PRO A 45 -5.60 16.76 6.62
CA PRO A 45 -5.85 17.44 7.88
C PRO A 45 -6.65 16.58 8.87
N GLY A 46 -6.08 16.32 10.04
CA GLY A 46 -6.73 15.49 11.07
C GLY A 46 -6.50 13.99 10.90
N ALA A 47 -5.59 13.58 10.01
CA ALA A 47 -5.09 12.21 9.96
C ALA A 47 -4.60 11.75 11.35
N ALA A 48 -4.89 10.50 11.69
CA ALA A 48 -4.44 9.95 12.96
C ALA A 48 -2.90 9.91 12.99
N PRO A 49 -2.24 10.46 14.02
CA PRO A 49 -0.79 10.37 14.14
C PRO A 49 -0.40 8.91 14.32
N PHE A 50 0.67 8.49 13.66
CA PHE A 50 1.28 7.17 13.84
C PHE A 50 2.73 7.32 14.30
N SER A 51 3.22 6.30 15.00
CA SER A 51 4.62 6.17 15.37
C SER A 51 5.03 4.72 15.21
N TRP A 52 6.18 4.49 14.58
CA TRP A 52 6.74 3.16 14.42
C TRP A 52 7.38 2.68 15.72
N ILE A 53 7.06 1.46 16.12
CA ILE A 53 7.74 0.77 17.21
C ILE A 53 8.85 -0.07 16.60
N ASP A 54 10.10 0.25 16.92
CA ASP A 54 11.25 -0.56 16.50
C ASP A 54 11.28 -1.88 17.29
N ILE A 55 11.14 -2.98 16.56
CA ILE A 55 11.20 -4.34 17.09
C ILE A 55 12.47 -5.09 16.67
N SER A 56 13.47 -4.41 16.10
CA SER A 56 14.72 -5.05 15.63
C SER A 56 15.47 -5.83 16.72
N LYS A 57 15.27 -5.48 18.00
CA LYS A 57 15.90 -6.13 19.16
C LYS A 57 14.99 -7.07 19.94
N THR A 58 13.68 -6.98 19.74
CA THR A 58 12.67 -7.71 20.55
C THR A 58 11.83 -8.67 19.71
N GLY A 59 11.79 -8.46 18.40
CA GLY A 59 11.04 -9.27 17.45
C GLY A 59 11.68 -10.63 17.23
N THR A 60 10.87 -11.54 16.69
CA THR A 60 11.32 -12.83 16.18
C THR A 60 11.55 -12.71 14.68
N ILE A 61 12.73 -13.10 14.21
CA ILE A 61 13.01 -13.18 12.77
C ILE A 61 12.14 -14.27 12.17
N CYS A 62 11.44 -13.93 11.10
CA CYS A 62 10.74 -14.90 10.29
C CYS A 62 11.23 -14.77 8.85
N GLU A 63 11.91 -15.81 8.38
CA GLU A 63 12.47 -15.85 7.03
C GLU A 63 11.37 -16.21 6.03
N LEU A 64 11.27 -15.42 4.97
CA LEU A 64 10.38 -15.67 3.83
C LEU A 64 11.18 -15.58 2.53
N GLY A 65 10.82 -16.40 1.56
CA GLY A 65 11.31 -16.25 0.19
C GLY A 65 10.69 -15.03 -0.53
N ASN A 66 11.18 -14.76 -1.73
CA ASN A 66 10.54 -13.81 -2.64
C ASN A 66 9.13 -14.30 -2.99
N TYR A 67 8.14 -13.41 -2.92
CA TYR A 67 6.73 -13.71 -3.17
C TYR A 67 6.23 -14.87 -2.30
N ASP A 68 6.58 -14.86 -1.03
CA ASP A 68 6.18 -15.90 -0.08
C ASP A 68 5.25 -15.35 1.01
N MET A 69 4.56 -16.27 1.68
CA MET A 69 3.58 -15.98 2.74
C MET A 69 3.86 -16.90 3.92
N SER A 70 3.83 -16.34 5.12
CA SER A 70 4.01 -17.13 6.33
C SER A 70 2.87 -18.13 6.58
N GLY A 71 3.12 -19.08 7.48
CA GLY A 71 2.05 -19.81 8.16
C GLY A 71 1.22 -18.91 9.08
N ASP A 72 0.23 -19.51 9.77
CA ASP A 72 -0.59 -18.82 10.78
C ASP A 72 0.28 -18.48 12.00
N ILE A 73 0.39 -17.20 12.34
CA ILE A 73 1.12 -16.69 13.50
C ILE A 73 0.13 -16.22 14.54
N HIS A 74 0.20 -16.77 15.74
CA HIS A 74 -0.64 -16.32 16.85
C HIS A 74 -0.11 -14.99 17.40
N ILE A 75 -0.97 -13.98 17.44
CA ILE A 75 -0.62 -12.63 17.93
C ILE A 75 -0.78 -12.50 19.45
N GLY A 76 -1.35 -13.51 20.13
CA GLY A 76 -1.47 -13.57 21.58
C GLY A 76 -2.61 -12.74 22.18
N PHE A 77 -3.42 -12.08 21.35
CA PHE A 77 -4.61 -11.33 21.76
C PHE A 77 -5.70 -11.41 20.67
N LYS A 78 -6.94 -11.04 21.02
CA LYS A 78 -8.04 -10.90 20.05
C LYS A 78 -7.96 -9.52 19.40
N PHE A 79 -7.81 -9.49 18.08
CA PHE A 79 -7.84 -8.28 17.26
C PHE A 79 -9.15 -8.21 16.48
N LYS A 80 -9.88 -7.10 16.59
CA LYS A 80 -11.13 -6.89 15.87
C LYS A 80 -10.88 -6.09 14.58
N PHE A 81 -11.17 -6.69 13.43
CA PHE A 81 -11.03 -6.07 12.12
C PHE A 81 -12.34 -6.24 11.33
N TYR A 82 -12.92 -5.13 10.87
CA TYR A 82 -14.20 -5.13 10.15
C TYR A 82 -15.30 -5.97 10.82
N GLY A 83 -15.47 -5.78 12.13
CA GLY A 83 -16.49 -6.45 12.93
C GLY A 83 -16.20 -7.91 13.30
N ARG A 84 -15.13 -8.53 12.79
CA ARG A 84 -14.73 -9.91 13.10
C ARG A 84 -13.53 -9.94 14.02
N GLU A 85 -13.46 -10.95 14.88
CA GLU A 85 -12.32 -11.16 15.77
C GLU A 85 -11.34 -12.19 15.18
N TYR A 86 -10.05 -11.87 15.30
CA TYR A 86 -8.93 -12.68 14.83
C TYR A 86 -7.89 -12.81 15.95
N ASP A 87 -7.24 -13.96 16.04
CA ASP A 87 -6.10 -14.23 16.93
C ASP A 87 -4.86 -14.74 16.19
N THR A 88 -4.97 -14.88 14.87
CA THR A 88 -3.87 -15.26 13.99
C THR A 88 -3.75 -14.29 12.82
N VAL A 89 -2.51 -14.07 12.39
CA VAL A 89 -2.17 -13.34 11.17
C VAL A 89 -1.23 -14.16 10.32
N ARG A 90 -1.14 -13.81 9.03
CA ARG A 90 -0.04 -14.19 8.16
C ARG A 90 0.62 -12.92 7.65
N PHE A 91 1.92 -12.95 7.40
CA PHE A 91 2.61 -11.85 6.76
C PHE A 91 3.20 -12.27 5.42
N SER A 92 3.16 -11.35 4.47
CA SER A 92 3.63 -11.51 3.11
C SER A 92 5.00 -10.87 2.95
N SER A 93 5.84 -11.47 2.11
CA SER A 93 7.07 -10.81 1.65
C SER A 93 6.77 -9.54 0.83
N SER A 94 5.52 -9.28 0.44
CA SER A 94 5.07 -8.06 -0.24
C SER A 94 4.50 -6.97 0.69
N GLY A 95 4.93 -6.95 1.95
CA GLY A 95 4.74 -5.75 2.79
C GLY A 95 3.35 -5.57 3.40
N PHE A 96 2.59 -6.67 3.53
CA PHE A 96 1.29 -6.68 4.16
C PHE A 96 1.11 -7.88 5.10
N ILE A 97 0.18 -7.74 6.05
CA ILE A 97 -0.34 -8.83 6.87
C ILE A 97 -1.79 -9.10 6.51
N THR A 98 -2.26 -10.33 6.65
CA THR A 98 -3.64 -10.73 6.40
C THR A 98 -4.16 -11.66 7.49
N PHE A 99 -5.45 -11.57 7.76
CA PHE A 99 -6.16 -12.44 8.70
C PHE A 99 -6.78 -13.68 8.02
N LYS A 100 -6.64 -13.78 6.69
CA LYS A 100 -7.24 -14.83 5.87
C LYS A 100 -6.17 -15.82 5.41
N LYS A 101 -6.56 -17.10 5.30
CA LYS A 101 -5.76 -18.08 4.56
C LYS A 101 -5.84 -17.74 3.08
N THR A 102 -4.75 -17.21 2.53
CA THR A 102 -4.60 -16.87 1.11
C THR A 102 -3.24 -17.32 0.62
N SER A 103 -3.15 -17.60 -0.67
CA SER A 103 -1.89 -17.84 -1.39
C SER A 103 -1.40 -16.58 -2.12
N LEU A 104 -2.09 -15.44 -1.94
CA LEU A 104 -1.65 -14.18 -2.49
C LEU A 104 -0.45 -13.68 -1.68
N SER A 105 0.73 -13.77 -2.28
CA SER A 105 2.00 -13.33 -1.73
C SER A 105 2.64 -12.19 -2.53
N GLY A 106 2.01 -11.78 -3.64
CA GLY A 106 2.45 -10.66 -4.47
C GLY A 106 1.89 -9.32 -4.00
N SER A 107 2.52 -8.23 -4.44
CA SER A 107 1.95 -6.90 -4.35
C SER A 107 0.60 -6.93 -5.08
N ALA A 108 -0.49 -6.67 -4.36
CA ALA A 108 -1.78 -6.45 -4.99
C ALA A 108 -1.60 -5.27 -5.94
N GLY A 109 -1.52 -5.54 -7.24
CA GLY A 109 -0.96 -4.66 -8.27
C GLY A 109 -1.79 -3.40 -8.52
N GLY A 110 -1.76 -2.46 -7.58
CA GLY A 110 -2.38 -1.15 -7.72
C GLY A 110 -3.91 -1.17 -7.75
N GLU A 111 -4.56 -2.24 -7.27
CA GLU A 111 -6.01 -2.21 -7.06
C GLU A 111 -6.32 -1.17 -5.96
N PRO A 112 -7.20 -0.19 -6.22
CA PRO A 112 -7.62 0.73 -5.19
C PRO A 112 -8.34 -0.05 -4.08
N ILE A 113 -7.99 0.19 -2.83
CA ILE A 113 -8.75 -0.33 -1.70
C ILE A 113 -9.69 0.74 -1.15
N PRO A 114 -10.92 0.37 -0.76
CA PRO A 114 -11.50 -0.98 -0.82
C PRO A 114 -12.03 -1.34 -2.22
N THR A 115 -11.75 -2.56 -2.69
CA THR A 115 -12.40 -3.17 -3.87
C THR A 115 -13.10 -4.47 -3.45
N GLU A 116 -14.42 -4.54 -3.64
CA GLU A 116 -15.20 -5.74 -3.32
C GLU A 116 -14.78 -6.91 -4.20
N GLY A 117 -14.43 -8.05 -3.59
CA GLY A 117 -13.94 -9.22 -4.31
C GLY A 117 -12.55 -9.05 -4.94
N GLY A 118 -11.85 -7.95 -4.62
CA GLY A 118 -10.46 -7.73 -5.02
C GLY A 118 -9.51 -8.77 -4.43
N LEU A 119 -8.32 -8.83 -4.99
CA LEU A 119 -7.28 -9.76 -4.51
C LEU A 119 -6.78 -9.35 -3.11
N ALA A 120 -6.80 -8.05 -2.83
CA ALA A 120 -6.47 -7.47 -1.54
C ALA A 120 -7.70 -7.45 -0.59
N ASP A 121 -7.83 -8.49 0.26
CA ASP A 121 -8.92 -8.61 1.24
C ASP A 121 -8.37 -8.99 2.64
N ASN A 122 -9.05 -8.51 3.69
CA ASN A 122 -8.72 -8.76 5.09
C ASN A 122 -7.23 -8.54 5.42
N MET A 123 -6.67 -7.41 4.97
CA MET A 123 -5.24 -7.12 5.10
C MET A 123 -4.94 -5.74 5.70
N ILE A 124 -3.74 -5.62 6.25
CA ILE A 124 -3.12 -4.37 6.68
C ILE A 124 -1.77 -4.28 5.97
N ALA A 125 -1.58 -3.27 5.12
CA ALA A 125 -0.43 -3.16 4.23
C ALA A 125 0.40 -1.93 4.57
N ALA A 126 1.28 -2.09 5.56
CA ALA A 126 2.15 -1.02 6.06
C ALA A 126 3.12 -0.51 4.98
N PHE A 127 3.66 -1.42 4.18
CA PHE A 127 4.64 -1.07 3.14
C PHE A 127 4.08 -1.30 1.74
N TRP A 128 3.19 -2.29 1.56
CA TRP A 128 2.60 -2.67 0.27
C TRP A 128 3.66 -2.71 -0.86
N ASP A 129 4.82 -3.25 -0.52
CA ASP A 129 5.94 -3.36 -1.43
C ASP A 129 6.78 -4.57 -1.04
N ASN A 130 7.63 -5.02 -1.95
CA ASN A 130 8.49 -6.16 -1.73
C ASN A 130 9.47 -5.87 -0.58
N LEU A 131 9.24 -6.54 0.55
CA LEU A 131 10.12 -6.57 1.71
C LEU A 131 11.20 -7.66 1.59
N ALA A 132 11.12 -8.55 0.60
CA ALA A 132 12.13 -9.56 0.41
C ALA A 132 13.46 -8.91 0.00
N THR A 133 14.44 -8.99 0.90
CA THR A 133 15.85 -8.70 0.61
C THR A 133 16.39 -9.88 -0.18
N GLY A 134 16.56 -9.70 -1.48
CA GLY A 134 16.74 -10.74 -2.48
C GLY A 134 17.64 -11.95 -2.16
N THR A 135 17.28 -13.05 -2.82
CA THR A 135 18.21 -13.89 -3.58
C THR A 135 17.69 -14.04 -5.00
#